data_AF-A0A951XK73-F1
#
_entry.id   AF-A0A951XK73-F1
#
_cell.length_a   1.000
_cell.length_b   1.000
_cell.length_c   1.000
_cell.angle_alpha   90.00
_cell.angle_beta   90.00
_cell.angle_gamma   90.00
#
_symmetry.space_group_name_H-M   'P 1'
#
loop_
_entity.id
_entity.type
_entity.pdbx_description
1 polymer ?
#
loop_
_entity_poly.entity_id
_entity_poly.type
_entity_poly.pdbx_seq_one_letter_code
_entity_poly.pdbx_strand_id
1 'polypeptide(L)'
;MSALVRRLHTGLLDAVRMGWALGYWNLRKTLWVLGGRKGRAPCQDRYDDDVAGCIRCHAILDWAEPARFRRVCPLLQPGPFGWRCSVASRAVRPFWGRAVAWIGGGLLTLYLAGAVLVWQLLVFAGTPELRFRQVFWPAAWSEIREQQAQSFFRQSIDAFRRGRLVEAVLALQSARMRNPHHYDAALLMAQVTQFQGNHADADELFQTLLSNFPVQRQRTAVTYHDTLLAIDRMPALASLSLAMARREHGHTALWVRSLLLAVRRGELAPNFIEENAAAIGQLAPHARLLLQAEAELGRNGRETALAALRQPFEGPLNVTYMQEQVGRLLQLGDPEGAERLLRYYGHALGNFEAQAQQYLIDCVQGDGWSARATFHGLMRAELEPGIVERLQTLLLRYPDRELYLQLQQRVLQRPGLAQKVDGPAMWVTALVCDAAEEGRVWQNLGVQHFGDHYPPVTHVDFTRRRIDEPNSVIHLINVLTFPREVIYTLLAKVQPEAVRLPADAKRALRQREG
;
A
#
# COMPACT_ATOMS: atom_id res chain seq x y z
N MET A 1 -15.22 -12.01 -56.82
CA MET A 1 -16.00 -12.05 -55.55
C MET A 1 -16.53 -13.46 -55.34
N SER A 2 -16.13 -14.12 -54.25
CA SER A 2 -16.55 -15.49 -53.94
C SER A 2 -18.06 -15.57 -53.70
N ALA A 3 -18.67 -16.74 -53.97
CA ALA A 3 -20.10 -16.99 -53.74
C ALA A 3 -20.56 -16.65 -52.31
N LEU A 4 -19.63 -16.71 -51.34
CA LEU A 4 -19.83 -16.31 -49.95
C LEU A 4 -20.15 -14.82 -49.81
N VAL A 5 -19.39 -13.94 -50.46
CA VAL A 5 -19.58 -12.48 -50.39
C VAL A 5 -20.93 -12.08 -51.00
N ARG A 6 -21.33 -12.73 -52.09
CA ARG A 6 -22.63 -12.48 -52.73
C ARG A 6 -23.79 -12.89 -51.83
N ARG A 7 -23.69 -14.04 -51.13
CA ARG A 7 -24.69 -14.51 -50.16
C ARG A 7 -24.76 -13.62 -48.91
N LEU A 8 -23.63 -13.11 -48.42
CA LEU A 8 -23.59 -12.18 -47.28
C LEU A 8 -24.23 -10.83 -47.63
N HIS A 9 -23.90 -10.29 -48.81
CA HIS A 9 -24.45 -9.02 -49.28
C HIS A 9 -25.97 -9.08 -49.49
N THR A 10 -26.49 -10.15 -50.11
CA THR A 10 -27.94 -10.33 -50.27
C THR A 10 -28.65 -10.53 -48.93
N GLY A 11 -28.06 -11.29 -48.01
CA GLY A 11 -28.61 -11.48 -46.66
C GLY A 11 -28.70 -10.19 -45.84
N LEU A 12 -27.70 -9.31 -45.95
CA LEU A 12 -27.65 -8.05 -45.19
C LEU A 12 -28.68 -7.03 -45.72
N LEU A 13 -28.80 -6.91 -47.05
CA LEU A 13 -29.82 -6.08 -47.68
C LEU A 13 -31.24 -6.53 -47.30
N ASP A 14 -31.48 -7.84 -47.28
CA ASP A 14 -32.77 -8.40 -46.87
C ASP A 14 -33.09 -8.14 -45.39
N ALA A 15 -32.09 -8.17 -44.50
CA ALA A 15 -32.27 -7.86 -43.09
C ALA A 15 -32.64 -6.37 -42.87
N VAL A 16 -31.94 -5.45 -43.54
CA VAL A 16 -32.24 -4.01 -43.50
C VAL A 16 -33.64 -3.75 -44.02
N ARG A 17 -33.97 -4.34 -45.16
CA ARG A 17 -35.29 -4.25 -45.78
C ARG A 17 -36.40 -4.81 -44.88
N MET A 18 -36.15 -5.92 -44.20
CA MET A 18 -37.08 -6.49 -43.23
C MET A 18 -37.29 -5.58 -42.02
N GLY A 19 -36.22 -5.01 -41.46
CA GLY A 19 -36.30 -4.04 -40.36
C GLY A 19 -37.10 -2.79 -40.74
N TRP A 20 -36.79 -2.22 -41.92
CA TRP A 20 -37.54 -1.08 -42.47
C TRP A 20 -39.02 -1.42 -42.66
N ALA A 21 -39.33 -2.56 -43.28
CA ALA A 21 -40.70 -2.99 -43.51
C ALA A 21 -41.47 -3.23 -42.19
N LEU A 22 -40.82 -3.80 -41.16
CA LEU A 22 -41.40 -3.96 -39.82
C LEU A 22 -41.74 -2.61 -39.19
N GLY A 23 -40.84 -1.62 -39.25
CA GLY A 23 -41.11 -0.29 -38.70
C GLY A 23 -42.17 0.48 -39.50
N TYR A 24 -41.92 0.64 -40.80
CA TYR A 24 -42.74 1.44 -41.71
C TYR A 24 -44.20 0.97 -41.77
N TRP A 25 -44.42 -0.33 -42.04
CA TRP A 25 -45.80 -0.84 -42.22
C TRP A 25 -46.57 -0.91 -40.90
N ASN A 26 -45.92 -1.19 -39.77
CA ASN A 26 -46.59 -1.17 -38.48
C ASN A 26 -46.94 0.25 -38.04
N LEU A 27 -46.07 1.24 -38.29
CA LEU A 27 -46.35 2.64 -38.03
C LEU A 27 -47.54 3.12 -38.88
N ARG A 28 -47.53 2.89 -40.20
CA ARG A 28 -48.64 3.29 -41.07
C ARG A 28 -49.97 2.62 -40.68
N LYS A 29 -49.96 1.32 -40.33
CA LYS A 29 -51.15 0.62 -39.82
C LYS A 29 -51.63 1.22 -38.50
N THR A 30 -50.72 1.56 -37.59
CA THR A 30 -51.06 2.20 -36.31
C THR A 30 -51.73 3.55 -36.53
N LEU A 31 -51.14 4.41 -37.38
CA LEU A 31 -51.72 5.71 -37.75
C LEU A 31 -53.11 5.57 -38.40
N TRP A 32 -53.29 4.58 -39.28
CA TRP A 32 -54.60 4.29 -39.89
C TRP A 32 -55.64 3.80 -38.87
N VAL A 33 -55.24 2.94 -37.92
CA VAL A 33 -56.13 2.50 -36.82
C VAL A 33 -56.51 3.68 -35.92
N LEU A 34 -55.54 4.53 -35.55
CA LEU A 34 -55.78 5.75 -34.75
C LEU A 34 -56.67 6.76 -35.49
N GLY A 35 -56.55 6.86 -36.81
CA GLY A 35 -57.42 7.66 -37.67
C GLY A 35 -58.84 7.12 -37.89
N GLY A 36 -59.26 6.09 -37.13
CA GLY A 36 -60.60 5.53 -37.18
C GLY A 36 -60.85 4.56 -38.34
N ARG A 37 -59.78 3.96 -38.91
CA ARG A 37 -59.87 2.96 -39.99
C ARG A 37 -60.63 3.45 -41.24
N LYS A 38 -60.54 4.75 -41.52
CA LYS A 38 -61.19 5.36 -42.70
C LYS A 38 -60.50 4.89 -43.98
N GLY A 39 -61.29 4.39 -44.93
CA GLY A 39 -60.80 3.88 -46.21
C GLY A 39 -60.02 2.56 -46.09
N ARG A 40 -59.31 2.19 -47.18
CA ARG A 40 -58.53 0.95 -47.25
C ARG A 40 -57.32 0.98 -46.33
N ALA A 41 -56.95 -0.19 -45.82
CA ALA A 41 -55.73 -0.35 -45.04
C ALA A 41 -54.51 0.05 -45.90
N PRO A 42 -53.52 0.77 -45.35
CA PRO A 42 -52.44 1.39 -46.12
C PRO A 42 -51.52 0.40 -46.86
N CYS A 43 -51.57 -0.89 -46.52
CA CYS A 43 -50.79 -1.95 -47.16
C CYS A 43 -51.57 -2.75 -48.21
N GLN A 44 -52.87 -2.52 -48.36
CA GLN A 44 -53.73 -3.21 -49.33
C GLN A 44 -53.87 -2.38 -50.62
N ASP A 45 -54.07 -3.04 -51.75
CA ASP A 45 -54.37 -2.37 -53.02
C ASP A 45 -55.72 -1.62 -52.93
N ARG A 46 -55.80 -0.45 -53.55
CA ARG A 46 -56.99 0.41 -53.52
C ARG A 46 -58.06 -0.03 -54.50
N TYR A 47 -57.68 -0.77 -55.54
CA TYR A 47 -58.57 -1.14 -56.64
C TYR A 47 -59.23 -2.52 -56.48
N ASP A 48 -58.79 -3.34 -55.52
CA ASP A 48 -59.37 -4.66 -55.26
C ASP A 48 -60.60 -4.57 -54.35
N ASP A 49 -61.61 -5.42 -54.52
CA ASP A 49 -62.77 -5.53 -53.63
C ASP A 49 -62.38 -5.89 -52.18
N ASP A 50 -63.11 -5.42 -51.16
CA ASP A 50 -62.79 -5.62 -49.73
C ASP A 50 -63.15 -7.01 -49.21
N VAL A 51 -62.79 -8.04 -49.97
CA VAL A 51 -63.08 -9.44 -49.67
C VAL A 51 -61.81 -10.14 -49.17
N ALA A 52 -61.90 -10.75 -47.99
CA ALA A 52 -60.82 -11.55 -47.41
C ALA A 52 -60.36 -12.65 -48.39
N GLY A 53 -59.06 -12.79 -48.60
CA GLY A 53 -58.48 -13.74 -49.55
C GLY A 53 -58.38 -13.23 -51.00
N CYS A 54 -59.07 -12.14 -51.34
CA CYS A 54 -59.05 -11.57 -52.71
C CYS A 54 -58.13 -10.35 -52.84
N ILE A 55 -57.89 -9.61 -51.73
CA ILE A 55 -57.15 -8.34 -51.73
C ILE A 55 -55.63 -8.54 -51.88
N ARG A 56 -55.02 -7.87 -52.85
CA ARG A 56 -53.57 -7.79 -53.04
C ARG A 56 -52.94 -6.96 -51.92
N CYS A 57 -51.78 -7.41 -51.46
CA CYS A 57 -50.95 -6.65 -50.54
C CYS A 57 -49.99 -5.79 -51.38
N HIS A 58 -50.11 -4.47 -51.39
CA HIS A 58 -49.16 -3.61 -52.11
C HIS A 58 -47.75 -3.70 -51.49
N ALA A 59 -47.68 -4.00 -50.18
CA ALA A 59 -46.42 -4.06 -49.44
C ALA A 59 -45.45 -5.20 -49.86
N ILE A 60 -45.91 -6.18 -50.64
CA ILE A 60 -45.06 -7.27 -51.14
C ILE A 60 -44.44 -6.99 -52.51
N LEU A 61 -44.91 -5.96 -53.24
CA LEU A 61 -44.48 -5.72 -54.63
C LEU A 61 -42.99 -5.47 -54.74
N ASP A 62 -42.42 -4.83 -53.73
CA ASP A 62 -40.99 -4.53 -53.74
C ASP A 62 -40.15 -5.81 -53.47
N TRP A 63 -40.71 -6.89 -52.91
CA TRP A 63 -39.98 -8.07 -52.42
C TRP A 63 -39.78 -9.13 -53.51
N ALA A 64 -38.54 -9.58 -53.71
CA ALA A 64 -38.21 -10.65 -54.66
C ALA A 64 -38.89 -11.99 -54.32
N GLU A 65 -39.05 -12.29 -53.04
CA GLU A 65 -39.80 -13.45 -52.55
C GLU A 65 -40.91 -12.99 -51.58
N PRO A 66 -42.17 -12.88 -52.05
CA PRO A 66 -43.27 -12.42 -51.21
C PRO A 66 -43.50 -13.27 -49.95
N ALA A 67 -43.11 -14.55 -49.99
CA ALA A 67 -43.17 -15.45 -48.84
C ALA A 67 -42.41 -14.91 -47.61
N ARG A 68 -41.30 -14.19 -47.82
CA ARG A 68 -40.48 -13.61 -46.73
C ARG A 68 -41.23 -12.49 -46.00
N PHE A 69 -42.10 -11.75 -46.69
CA PHE A 69 -42.92 -10.70 -46.09
C PHE A 69 -43.92 -11.25 -45.05
N ARG A 70 -44.21 -12.55 -45.05
CA ARG A 70 -45.00 -13.18 -43.97
C ARG A 70 -44.36 -13.01 -42.59
N ARG A 71 -43.05 -12.79 -42.51
CA ARG A 71 -42.35 -12.46 -41.25
C ARG A 71 -42.79 -11.08 -40.73
N VAL A 72 -43.03 -10.14 -41.63
CA VAL A 72 -43.53 -8.78 -41.34
C VAL A 72 -45.04 -8.78 -41.08
N CYS A 73 -45.82 -9.49 -41.90
CA CYS A 73 -47.28 -9.55 -41.82
C CYS A 73 -47.79 -10.99 -41.92
N PRO A 74 -48.25 -11.62 -40.81
CA PRO A 74 -48.73 -13.00 -40.84
C PRO A 74 -50.05 -13.20 -41.60
N LEU A 75 -50.77 -12.10 -41.89
CA LEU A 75 -52.04 -12.13 -42.62
C LEU A 75 -51.85 -12.42 -44.12
N LEU A 76 -50.62 -12.46 -44.62
CA LEU A 76 -50.34 -12.80 -46.00
C LEU A 76 -50.37 -14.31 -46.20
N GLN A 77 -51.24 -14.80 -47.09
CA GLN A 77 -51.40 -16.22 -47.42
C GLN A 77 -51.18 -16.46 -48.93
N PRO A 78 -50.62 -17.62 -49.31
CA PRO A 78 -50.57 -18.03 -50.69
C PRO A 78 -51.97 -18.50 -51.13
N GLY A 79 -52.39 -18.11 -52.34
CA GLY A 79 -53.64 -18.56 -52.95
C GLY A 79 -53.46 -18.83 -54.45
N PRO A 80 -54.51 -19.32 -55.13
CA PRO A 80 -54.46 -19.65 -56.56
C PRO A 80 -54.14 -18.45 -57.46
N PHE A 81 -54.45 -17.24 -57.01
CA PHE A 81 -54.19 -15.98 -57.72
C PHE A 81 -52.95 -15.22 -57.20
N GLY A 82 -52.04 -15.93 -56.52
CA GLY A 82 -50.85 -15.38 -55.89
C GLY A 82 -51.03 -15.04 -54.41
N TRP A 83 -50.14 -14.20 -53.88
CA TRP A 83 -50.15 -13.82 -52.47
C TRP A 83 -51.24 -12.78 -52.19
N ARG A 84 -52.13 -13.09 -51.23
CA ARG A 84 -53.30 -12.26 -50.89
C ARG A 84 -53.41 -12.04 -49.38
N CYS A 85 -54.12 -10.98 -48.99
CA CYS A 85 -54.43 -10.71 -47.59
C CYS A 85 -55.58 -11.62 -47.13
N SER A 86 -55.36 -12.42 -46.09
CA SER A 86 -56.37 -13.32 -45.52
C SER A 86 -57.55 -12.64 -44.83
N VAL A 87 -57.52 -11.30 -44.69
CA VAL A 87 -58.55 -10.53 -43.99
C VAL A 87 -58.93 -9.27 -44.77
N ALA A 88 -60.18 -8.81 -44.60
CA ALA A 88 -60.64 -7.53 -45.11
C ALA A 88 -59.95 -6.34 -44.41
N SER A 89 -60.00 -5.14 -45.01
CA SER A 89 -59.38 -3.91 -44.51
C SER A 89 -59.64 -3.69 -43.01
N ARG A 90 -60.89 -3.83 -42.57
CA ARG A 90 -61.30 -3.59 -41.17
C ARG A 90 -60.61 -4.47 -40.14
N ALA A 91 -60.16 -5.67 -40.51
CA ALA A 91 -59.50 -6.62 -39.63
C ALA A 91 -57.96 -6.52 -39.64
N VAL A 92 -57.39 -5.62 -40.46
CA VAL A 92 -55.93 -5.37 -40.45
C VAL A 92 -55.52 -4.73 -39.13
N ARG A 93 -54.43 -5.23 -38.53
CA ARG A 93 -53.84 -4.71 -37.28
C ARG A 93 -52.33 -4.56 -37.39
N PRO A 94 -51.71 -3.65 -36.62
CA PRO A 94 -50.26 -3.65 -36.46
C PRO A 94 -49.79 -4.87 -35.66
N PHE A 95 -48.58 -5.33 -35.94
CA PHE A 95 -47.90 -6.48 -35.33
C PHE A 95 -46.63 -6.04 -34.60
N TRP A 96 -46.76 -5.06 -33.69
CA TRP A 96 -45.62 -4.53 -32.92
C TRP A 96 -44.86 -5.61 -32.15
N GLY A 97 -45.54 -6.64 -31.61
CA GLY A 97 -44.85 -7.75 -30.94
C GLY A 97 -43.82 -8.47 -31.81
N ARG A 98 -44.08 -8.61 -33.12
CA ARG A 98 -43.12 -9.18 -34.08
C ARG A 98 -42.00 -8.20 -34.43
N ALA A 99 -42.32 -6.92 -34.57
CA ALA A 99 -41.31 -5.90 -34.79
C ALA A 99 -40.32 -5.83 -33.61
N VAL A 100 -40.84 -5.83 -32.37
CA VAL A 100 -40.04 -5.90 -31.15
C VAL A 100 -39.23 -7.19 -31.08
N ALA A 101 -39.83 -8.35 -31.39
CA ALA A 101 -39.09 -9.61 -31.37
C ALA A 101 -37.91 -9.65 -32.38
N TRP A 102 -38.14 -9.22 -33.63
CA TRP A 102 -37.10 -9.25 -34.66
C TRP A 102 -36.06 -8.13 -34.51
N ILE A 103 -36.50 -6.89 -34.33
CA ILE A 103 -35.60 -5.74 -34.19
C ILE A 103 -34.90 -5.79 -32.84
N GLY A 104 -35.66 -6.00 -31.75
CA GLY A 104 -35.10 -6.12 -30.41
C GLY A 104 -34.19 -7.34 -30.25
N GLY A 105 -34.60 -8.50 -30.79
CA GLY A 105 -33.74 -9.69 -30.80
C GLY A 105 -32.46 -9.50 -31.61
N GLY A 106 -32.54 -8.84 -32.78
CA GLY A 106 -31.38 -8.50 -33.60
C GLY A 106 -30.42 -7.54 -32.89
N LEU A 107 -30.94 -6.47 -32.30
CA LEU A 107 -30.15 -5.50 -31.52
C LEU A 107 -29.51 -6.15 -30.28
N LEU A 108 -30.25 -6.99 -29.56
CA LEU A 108 -29.72 -7.73 -28.42
C LEU A 108 -28.61 -8.69 -28.84
N THR A 109 -28.79 -9.41 -29.95
CA THR A 109 -27.76 -10.33 -30.48
C THR A 109 -26.49 -9.56 -30.87
N LEU A 110 -26.64 -8.43 -31.57
CA LEU A 110 -25.52 -7.57 -31.95
C LEU A 110 -24.80 -7.02 -30.72
N TYR A 111 -25.56 -6.57 -29.71
CA TYR A 111 -25.04 -6.10 -28.44
C TYR A 111 -24.23 -7.18 -27.71
N LEU A 112 -24.79 -8.39 -27.56
CA LEU A 112 -24.11 -9.50 -26.90
C LEU A 112 -22.85 -9.93 -27.66
N ALA A 113 -22.90 -10.01 -28.99
CA ALA A 113 -21.73 -10.32 -29.80
C ALA A 113 -20.63 -9.26 -29.63
N GLY A 114 -20.99 -7.98 -29.61
CA GLY A 114 -20.07 -6.88 -29.33
C GLY A 114 -19.48 -6.95 -27.92
N ALA A 115 -20.30 -7.24 -26.91
CA ALA A 115 -19.86 -7.38 -25.53
C ALA A 115 -18.88 -8.56 -25.35
N VAL A 116 -19.13 -9.70 -26.02
CA VAL A 116 -18.22 -10.86 -26.00
C VAL A 116 -16.89 -10.51 -26.66
N LEU A 117 -16.91 -9.81 -27.81
CA LEU A 117 -15.71 -9.37 -28.50
C LEU A 117 -14.87 -8.42 -27.62
N VAL A 118 -15.50 -7.40 -27.03
CA VAL A 118 -14.82 -6.46 -26.12
C VAL A 118 -14.26 -7.18 -24.89
N TRP A 119 -15.03 -8.09 -24.30
CA TRP A 119 -14.57 -8.88 -23.16
C TRP A 119 -13.33 -9.72 -23.50
N GLN A 120 -13.34 -10.43 -24.63
CA GLN A 120 -12.18 -11.19 -25.10
C GLN A 120 -10.96 -10.29 -25.30
N LEU A 121 -11.13 -9.13 -25.96
CA LEU A 121 -10.04 -8.18 -26.16
C LEU A 121 -9.45 -7.68 -24.84
N LEU A 122 -10.28 -7.39 -23.83
CA LEU A 122 -9.81 -6.96 -22.51
C LEU A 122 -9.07 -8.08 -21.76
N VAL A 123 -9.57 -9.31 -21.84
CA VAL A 123 -8.90 -10.49 -21.25
C VAL A 123 -7.52 -10.70 -21.90
N PHE A 124 -7.45 -10.66 -23.24
CA PHE A 124 -6.17 -10.76 -23.97
C PHE A 124 -5.21 -9.61 -23.69
N ALA A 125 -5.72 -8.40 -23.41
CA ALA A 125 -4.91 -7.25 -23.04
C ALA A 125 -4.38 -7.30 -21.59
N GLY A 126 -4.62 -8.38 -20.85
CA GLY A 126 -4.01 -8.60 -19.53
C GLY A 126 -4.96 -8.36 -18.35
N THR A 127 -6.28 -8.47 -18.54
CA THR A 127 -7.26 -8.44 -17.44
C THR A 127 -8.05 -9.75 -17.33
N PRO A 128 -7.38 -10.87 -16.98
CA PRO A 128 -8.00 -12.20 -17.00
C PRO A 128 -9.14 -12.39 -15.99
N GLU A 129 -9.19 -11.57 -14.93
CA GLU A 129 -10.22 -11.67 -13.89
C GLU A 129 -11.54 -10.96 -14.23
N LEU A 130 -11.61 -10.26 -15.37
CA LEU A 130 -12.84 -9.61 -15.79
C LEU A 130 -13.92 -10.65 -16.07
N ARG A 131 -15.04 -10.52 -15.37
CA ARG A 131 -16.24 -11.34 -15.60
C ARG A 131 -17.01 -10.77 -16.77
N PHE A 132 -17.57 -11.63 -17.64
CA PHE A 132 -18.41 -11.19 -18.75
C PHE A 132 -19.53 -10.23 -18.31
N ARG A 133 -20.11 -10.47 -17.13
CA ARG A 133 -21.12 -9.60 -16.52
C ARG A 133 -20.67 -8.13 -16.45
N GLN A 134 -19.41 -7.88 -16.12
CA GLN A 134 -18.88 -6.54 -15.94
C GLN A 134 -18.80 -5.79 -17.26
N VAL A 135 -18.61 -6.48 -18.39
CA VAL A 135 -18.57 -5.86 -19.73
C VAL A 135 -19.98 -5.68 -20.29
N PHE A 136 -20.83 -6.70 -20.17
CA PHE A 136 -22.21 -6.68 -20.67
C PHE A 136 -23.14 -5.75 -19.88
N TRP A 137 -22.81 -5.36 -18.65
CA TRP A 137 -23.71 -4.58 -17.80
C TRP A 137 -23.13 -3.18 -17.51
N PRO A 138 -23.71 -2.10 -18.07
CA PRO A 138 -23.18 -0.74 -17.89
C PRO A 138 -23.02 -0.30 -16.43
N ALA A 139 -23.92 -0.74 -15.54
CA ALA A 139 -23.81 -0.36 -14.12
C ALA A 139 -22.60 -1.02 -13.41
N ALA A 140 -21.98 -2.04 -14.01
CA ALA A 140 -20.78 -2.69 -13.49
C ALA A 140 -19.48 -2.16 -14.15
N TRP A 141 -19.56 -1.17 -15.04
CA TRP A 141 -18.37 -0.63 -15.73
C TRP A 141 -17.38 0.08 -14.81
N SER A 142 -17.83 0.55 -13.64
CA SER A 142 -16.92 1.07 -12.61
C SER A 142 -15.96 -0.01 -12.09
N GLU A 143 -16.43 -1.25 -11.97
CA GLU A 143 -15.62 -2.39 -11.51
C GLU A 143 -14.49 -2.72 -12.51
N ILE A 144 -14.67 -2.43 -13.80
CA ILE A 144 -13.63 -2.67 -14.83
C ILE A 144 -12.38 -1.85 -14.51
N ARG A 145 -12.53 -0.58 -14.09
CA ARG A 145 -11.38 0.28 -13.76
C ARG A 145 -10.63 -0.24 -12.54
N GLU A 146 -11.36 -0.76 -11.56
CA GLU A 146 -10.78 -1.36 -10.36
C GLU A 146 -9.99 -2.62 -10.71
N GLN A 147 -10.55 -3.51 -11.54
CA GLN A 147 -9.85 -4.71 -12.01
C GLN A 147 -8.62 -4.38 -12.88
N GLN A 148 -8.71 -3.36 -13.73
CA GLN A 148 -7.55 -2.86 -14.48
C GLN A 148 -6.46 -2.33 -13.55
N ALA A 149 -6.82 -1.53 -12.55
CA ALA A 149 -5.86 -1.02 -11.56
C ALA A 149 -5.18 -2.17 -10.80
N GLN A 150 -5.95 -3.18 -10.39
CA GLN A 150 -5.44 -4.37 -9.72
C GLN A 150 -4.47 -5.17 -10.61
N SER A 151 -4.76 -5.31 -11.91
CA SER A 151 -3.87 -5.97 -12.87
C SER A 151 -2.54 -5.20 -13.01
N PHE A 152 -2.59 -3.88 -13.23
CA PHE A 152 -1.39 -3.04 -13.28
C PHE A 152 -0.59 -3.08 -11.98
N PHE A 153 -1.26 -3.14 -10.82
CA PHE A 153 -0.60 -3.31 -9.54
C PHE A 153 0.18 -4.64 -9.49
N ARG A 154 -0.42 -5.77 -9.91
CA ARG A 154 0.30 -7.06 -9.96
C ARG A 154 1.46 -7.04 -10.94
N GLN A 155 1.26 -6.43 -12.11
CA GLN A 155 2.34 -6.23 -13.08
C GLN A 155 3.51 -5.46 -12.46
N SER A 156 3.23 -4.46 -11.63
CA SER A 156 4.28 -3.71 -10.92
C SER A 156 5.07 -4.58 -9.94
N ILE A 157 4.38 -5.43 -9.17
CA ILE A 157 5.02 -6.36 -8.23
C ILE A 157 5.91 -7.36 -8.98
N ASP A 158 5.42 -7.90 -10.09
CA ASP A 158 6.20 -8.83 -10.92
C ASP A 158 7.37 -8.13 -11.62
N ALA A 159 7.23 -6.86 -11.99
CA ALA A 159 8.33 -6.07 -12.51
C ALA A 159 9.39 -5.78 -11.44
N PHE A 160 9.01 -5.47 -10.19
CA PHE A 160 9.95 -5.34 -9.07
C PHE A 160 10.72 -6.63 -8.81
N ARG A 161 10.03 -7.77 -8.77
CA ARG A 161 10.66 -9.10 -8.60
C ARG A 161 11.69 -9.42 -9.67
N ARG A 162 11.53 -8.88 -10.88
CA ARG A 162 12.45 -9.05 -12.01
C ARG A 162 13.52 -7.95 -12.09
N GLY A 163 13.59 -7.05 -11.11
CA GLY A 163 14.53 -5.90 -11.12
C GLY A 163 14.21 -4.82 -12.16
N ARG A 164 13.02 -4.84 -12.78
CA ARG A 164 12.61 -3.89 -13.83
C ARG A 164 11.92 -2.66 -13.21
N LEU A 165 12.71 -1.84 -12.49
CA LEU A 165 12.20 -0.72 -11.69
C LEU A 165 11.37 0.29 -12.49
N VAL A 166 11.80 0.67 -13.70
CA VAL A 166 11.09 1.65 -14.54
C VAL A 166 9.70 1.14 -14.94
N GLU A 167 9.61 -0.12 -15.36
CA GLU A 167 8.33 -0.76 -15.71
C GLU A 167 7.42 -0.87 -14.48
N ALA A 168 7.98 -1.19 -13.32
CA ALA A 168 7.24 -1.29 -12.08
C ALA A 168 6.60 0.05 -11.68
N VAL A 169 7.37 1.14 -11.75
CA VAL A 169 6.88 2.50 -11.45
C VAL A 169 5.81 2.93 -12.46
N LEU A 170 6.01 2.69 -13.76
CA LEU A 170 5.02 3.02 -14.78
C LEU A 170 3.71 2.24 -14.58
N ALA A 171 3.79 0.96 -14.21
CA ALA A 171 2.64 0.14 -13.89
C ALA A 171 1.92 0.65 -12.63
N LEU A 172 2.65 1.07 -11.58
CA LEU A 172 2.05 1.70 -10.39
C LEU A 172 1.35 3.02 -10.71
N GLN A 173 1.96 3.88 -11.53
CA GLN A 173 1.35 5.14 -11.98
C GLN A 173 0.05 4.84 -12.73
N SER A 174 0.08 3.85 -13.63
CA SER A 174 -1.08 3.41 -14.40
C SER A 174 -2.19 2.87 -13.48
N ALA A 175 -1.85 2.07 -12.47
CA ALA A 175 -2.81 1.58 -11.49
C ALA A 175 -3.51 2.73 -10.75
N ARG A 176 -2.74 3.72 -10.29
CA ARG A 176 -3.29 4.90 -9.59
C ARG A 176 -4.14 5.80 -10.48
N MET A 177 -3.74 6.02 -11.74
CA MET A 177 -4.55 6.79 -12.69
C MET A 177 -5.90 6.13 -12.97
N ARG A 178 -5.95 4.78 -12.98
CA ARG A 178 -7.19 4.03 -13.21
C ARG A 178 -8.08 3.98 -11.97
N ASN A 179 -7.49 3.83 -10.79
CA ASN A 179 -8.19 3.87 -9.52
C ASN A 179 -7.38 4.69 -8.48
N PRO A 180 -7.70 5.98 -8.32
CA PRO A 180 -7.06 6.83 -7.31
C PRO A 180 -7.27 6.35 -5.86
N HIS A 181 -8.31 5.53 -5.62
CA HIS A 181 -8.64 4.97 -4.32
C HIS A 181 -7.95 3.63 -4.04
N HIS A 182 -7.08 3.14 -4.93
CA HIS A 182 -6.37 1.89 -4.70
C HIS A 182 -5.23 2.08 -3.67
N TYR A 183 -5.54 1.83 -2.40
CA TYR A 183 -4.64 2.06 -1.26
C TYR A 183 -3.24 1.44 -1.44
N ASP A 184 -3.14 0.13 -1.73
CA ASP A 184 -1.83 -0.54 -1.76
C ASP A 184 -0.92 -0.03 -2.90
N ALA A 185 -1.50 0.32 -4.06
CA ALA A 185 -0.75 0.93 -5.17
C ALA A 185 -0.25 2.34 -4.81
N ALA A 186 -1.06 3.12 -4.09
CA ALA A 186 -0.66 4.44 -3.60
C ALA A 186 0.43 4.34 -2.52
N LEU A 187 0.30 3.41 -1.58
CA LEU A 187 1.30 3.17 -0.53
C LEU A 187 2.64 2.73 -1.13
N LEU A 188 2.62 1.73 -2.02
CA LEU A 188 3.84 1.25 -2.65
C LEU A 188 4.49 2.34 -3.52
N MET A 189 3.70 3.15 -4.22
CA MET A 189 4.22 4.32 -4.92
C MET A 189 4.94 5.26 -3.97
N ALA A 190 4.32 5.64 -2.85
CA ALA A 190 4.93 6.55 -1.87
C ALA A 190 6.27 6.02 -1.36
N GLN A 191 6.35 4.71 -1.05
CA GLN A 191 7.60 4.06 -0.63
C GLN A 191 8.66 4.12 -1.73
N VAL A 192 8.32 3.73 -2.96
CA VAL A 192 9.26 3.71 -4.09
C VAL A 192 9.75 5.11 -4.42
N THR A 193 8.86 6.11 -4.45
CA THR A 193 9.21 7.52 -4.66
C THR A 193 10.17 8.02 -3.57
N GLN A 194 9.98 7.58 -2.33
CA GLN A 194 10.88 7.93 -1.22
C GLN A 194 12.28 7.34 -1.43
N PHE A 195 12.38 6.05 -1.82
CA PHE A 195 13.66 5.39 -2.10
C PHE A 195 14.35 5.91 -3.36
N GLN A 196 13.61 6.52 -4.29
CA GLN A 196 14.15 7.21 -5.46
C GLN A 196 14.75 8.59 -5.14
N GLY A 197 14.61 9.08 -3.90
CA GLY A 197 15.11 10.40 -3.49
C GLY A 197 14.12 11.55 -3.75
N ASN A 198 12.93 11.28 -4.30
CA ASN A 198 11.90 12.28 -4.55
C ASN A 198 11.08 12.54 -3.27
N HIS A 199 11.76 13.09 -2.27
CA HIS A 199 11.26 13.18 -0.90
C HIS A 199 10.00 14.01 -0.71
N ALA A 200 9.91 15.16 -1.40
CA ALA A 200 8.74 16.04 -1.30
C ALA A 200 7.47 15.34 -1.82
N ASP A 201 7.57 14.70 -2.99
CA ASP A 201 6.45 13.98 -3.61
C ASP A 201 6.04 12.78 -2.73
N ALA A 202 7.00 12.02 -2.21
CA ALA A 202 6.70 10.90 -1.32
C ALA A 202 5.98 11.36 -0.04
N ASP A 203 6.44 12.44 0.58
CA ASP A 203 5.81 12.99 1.78
C ASP A 203 4.37 13.45 1.47
N GLU A 204 4.13 14.12 0.34
CA GLU A 204 2.78 14.50 -0.10
C GLU A 204 1.89 13.27 -0.30
N LEU A 205 2.41 12.21 -0.91
CA LEU A 205 1.69 10.96 -1.09
C LEU A 205 1.33 10.30 0.23
N PHE A 206 2.25 10.25 1.20
CA PHE A 206 1.97 9.73 2.53
C PHE A 206 0.95 10.59 3.28
N GLN A 207 1.03 11.92 3.20
CA GLN A 207 0.03 12.80 3.82
C GLN A 207 -1.35 12.61 3.20
N THR A 208 -1.42 12.47 1.87
CA THR A 208 -2.65 12.17 1.13
C THR A 208 -3.22 10.82 1.55
N LEU A 209 -2.38 9.81 1.79
CA LEU A 209 -2.82 8.51 2.29
C LEU A 209 -3.38 8.61 3.71
N LEU A 210 -2.71 9.33 4.61
CA LEU A 210 -3.13 9.54 6.01
C LEU A 210 -4.47 10.29 6.12
N SER A 211 -4.77 11.18 5.16
CA SER A 211 -6.03 11.93 5.11
C SER A 211 -7.16 11.15 4.43
N ASN A 212 -6.91 10.58 3.25
CA ASN A 212 -7.95 9.96 2.42
C ASN A 212 -8.31 8.53 2.84
N PHE A 213 -7.45 7.84 3.60
CA PHE A 213 -7.64 6.45 4.03
C PHE A 213 -7.63 6.34 5.56
N PRO A 214 -8.65 6.87 6.27
CA PRO A 214 -8.66 6.91 7.72
C PRO A 214 -8.62 5.53 8.38
N VAL A 215 -9.18 4.50 7.72
CA VAL A 215 -9.18 3.10 8.19
C VAL A 215 -7.77 2.49 8.14
N GLN A 216 -6.99 2.84 7.13
CA GLN A 216 -5.63 2.33 6.93
C GLN A 216 -4.54 3.23 7.55
N ARG A 217 -4.93 4.32 8.21
CA ARG A 217 -4.02 5.36 8.73
C ARG A 217 -2.88 4.78 9.57
N GLN A 218 -3.17 3.87 10.50
CA GLN A 218 -2.13 3.28 11.35
C GLN A 218 -1.09 2.52 10.52
N ARG A 219 -1.53 1.71 9.53
CA ARG A 219 -0.64 1.02 8.59
C ARG A 219 0.20 2.02 7.80
N THR A 220 -0.42 3.07 7.26
CA THR A 220 0.28 4.13 6.53
C THR A 220 1.32 4.82 7.41
N ALA A 221 0.96 5.18 8.64
CA ALA A 221 1.85 5.87 9.57
C ALA A 221 3.05 5.02 9.97
N VAL A 222 2.84 3.73 10.24
CA VAL A 222 3.94 2.79 10.53
C VAL A 222 4.85 2.62 9.31
N THR A 223 4.28 2.39 8.12
CA THR A 223 5.08 2.28 6.89
C THR A 223 5.86 3.55 6.60
N TYR A 224 5.23 4.73 6.76
CA TYR A 224 5.90 6.01 6.56
C TYR A 224 7.01 6.22 7.60
N HIS A 225 6.74 5.93 8.87
CA HIS A 225 7.73 5.95 9.94
C HIS A 225 8.94 5.07 9.62
N ASP A 226 8.72 3.80 9.26
CA ASP A 226 9.79 2.85 8.99
C ASP A 226 10.59 3.28 7.75
N THR A 227 9.93 3.85 6.74
CA THR A 227 10.61 4.39 5.54
C THR A 227 11.47 5.62 5.89
N LEU A 228 10.95 6.55 6.70
CA LEU A 228 11.69 7.73 7.17
C LEU A 228 12.90 7.36 8.03
N LEU A 229 12.75 6.31 8.84
CA LEU A 229 13.82 5.77 9.67
C LEU A 229 14.93 5.14 8.82
N ALA A 230 14.56 4.36 7.79
CA ALA A 230 15.49 3.69 6.90
C ALA A 230 16.38 4.66 6.10
N ILE A 231 15.85 5.84 5.74
CA ILE A 231 16.56 6.89 5.00
C ILE A 231 17.12 8.01 5.89
N ASP A 232 17.13 7.83 7.22
CA ASP A 232 17.60 8.81 8.22
C ASP A 232 16.96 10.22 8.12
N ARG A 233 15.70 10.35 7.66
CA ARG A 233 14.98 11.64 7.52
C ARG A 233 14.34 12.10 8.84
N MET A 234 15.19 12.45 9.79
CA MET A 234 14.82 12.81 11.17
C MET A 234 13.81 13.96 11.30
N PRO A 235 13.88 15.09 10.56
CA PRO A 235 12.89 16.16 10.67
C PRO A 235 11.45 15.70 10.37
N ALA A 236 11.28 14.97 9.26
CA ALA A 236 9.97 14.44 8.87
C ALA A 236 9.49 13.36 9.85
N LEU A 237 10.41 12.54 10.37
CA LEU A 237 10.12 11.54 11.40
C LEU A 237 9.62 12.19 12.69
N ALA A 238 10.23 13.29 13.13
CA ALA A 238 9.80 14.05 14.31
C ALA A 238 8.37 14.60 14.13
N SER A 239 8.11 15.25 12.99
CA SER A 239 6.78 15.80 12.67
C SER A 239 5.70 14.71 12.62
N LEU A 240 5.96 13.59 11.93
CA LEU A 240 5.05 12.46 11.87
C LEU A 240 4.79 11.89 13.26
N SER A 241 5.85 11.63 14.03
CA SER A 241 5.76 11.00 15.35
C SER A 241 4.99 11.87 16.33
N LEU A 242 5.20 13.19 16.32
CA LEU A 242 4.43 14.13 17.13
C LEU A 242 2.94 14.13 16.73
N ALA A 243 2.64 14.14 15.43
CA ALA A 243 1.27 14.11 14.94
C ALA A 243 0.55 12.80 15.34
N MET A 244 1.23 11.66 15.27
CA MET A 244 0.68 10.36 15.63
C MET A 244 0.57 10.17 17.14
N ALA A 245 1.54 10.63 17.94
CA ALA A 245 1.49 10.58 19.39
C ALA A 245 0.25 11.28 19.98
N ARG A 246 -0.19 12.38 19.35
CA ARG A 246 -1.40 13.13 19.73
C ARG A 246 -2.70 12.45 19.32
N ARG A 247 -2.68 11.69 18.22
CA ARG A 247 -3.88 11.07 17.63
C ARG A 247 -4.15 9.66 18.17
N GLU A 248 -3.11 8.86 18.41
CA GLU A 248 -3.21 7.45 18.78
C GLU A 248 -2.81 7.22 20.24
N HIS A 249 -3.74 7.47 21.17
CA HIS A 249 -3.50 7.37 22.61
C HIS A 249 -2.98 6.00 23.07
N GLY A 250 -3.35 4.91 22.39
CA GLY A 250 -2.89 3.55 22.73
C GLY A 250 -1.42 3.27 22.42
N HIS A 251 -0.80 4.04 21.53
CA HIS A 251 0.59 3.84 21.09
C HIS A 251 1.46 5.09 21.31
N THR A 252 1.00 6.07 22.08
CA THR A 252 1.70 7.35 22.30
C THR A 252 3.15 7.17 22.76
N ALA A 253 3.43 6.19 23.63
CA ALA A 253 4.79 5.95 24.12
C ALA A 253 5.77 5.54 23.01
N LEU A 254 5.33 4.70 22.07
CA LEU A 254 6.14 4.29 20.93
C LEU A 254 6.44 5.48 20.00
N TRP A 255 5.42 6.27 19.68
CA TRP A 255 5.58 7.47 18.87
C TRP A 255 6.49 8.51 19.52
N VAL A 256 6.36 8.73 20.83
CA VAL A 256 7.25 9.64 21.57
C VAL A 256 8.69 9.14 21.57
N ARG A 257 8.92 7.82 21.63
CA ARG A 257 10.27 7.27 21.52
C ARG A 257 10.89 7.54 20.16
N SER A 258 10.14 7.36 19.07
CA SER A 258 10.57 7.72 17.72
C SER A 258 10.85 9.21 17.59
N LEU A 259 10.01 10.05 18.21
CA LEU A 259 10.20 11.50 18.28
C LEU A 259 11.48 11.87 19.03
N LEU A 260 11.76 11.26 20.19
CA LEU A 260 12.98 11.48 20.96
C LEU A 260 14.23 11.10 20.14
N LEU A 261 14.19 9.95 19.46
CA LEU A 261 15.27 9.55 18.55
C LEU A 261 15.51 10.60 17.46
N ALA A 262 14.44 11.06 16.81
CA ALA A 262 14.52 12.04 15.74
C ALA A 262 15.07 13.39 16.21
N VAL A 263 14.60 13.87 17.36
CA VAL A 263 15.03 15.11 18.00
C VAL A 263 16.52 15.04 18.40
N ARG A 264 16.96 13.92 18.98
CA ARG A 264 18.36 13.69 19.37
C ARG A 264 19.31 13.68 18.17
N ARG A 265 18.89 13.06 17.07
CA ARG A 265 19.75 12.87 15.88
C ARG A 265 19.77 14.05 14.92
N GLY A 266 18.65 14.77 14.80
CA GLY A 266 18.51 15.81 13.77
C GLY A 266 19.18 17.15 14.10
N GLU A 267 19.75 17.33 15.29
CA GLU A 267 20.16 18.64 15.82
C GLU A 267 19.02 19.69 15.81
N LEU A 268 17.77 19.24 15.69
CA LEU A 268 16.58 20.09 15.58
C LEU A 268 15.99 20.46 16.93
N ALA A 269 16.50 19.88 18.02
CA ALA A 269 15.82 19.83 19.31
C ALA A 269 15.28 21.18 19.80
N PRO A 270 16.08 22.25 19.93
CA PRO A 270 15.56 23.51 20.47
C PRO A 270 14.48 24.12 19.59
N ASN A 271 14.75 24.27 18.28
CA ASN A 271 13.83 24.94 17.35
C ASN A 271 12.54 24.13 17.16
N PHE A 272 12.65 22.81 16.97
CA PHE A 272 11.49 21.94 16.77
C PHE A 272 10.55 21.97 17.96
N ILE A 273 11.10 21.96 19.19
CA ILE A 273 10.30 21.95 20.41
C ILE A 273 9.62 23.30 20.63
N GLU A 274 10.29 24.41 20.33
CA GLU A 274 9.71 25.76 20.40
C GLU A 274 8.58 25.95 19.38
N GLU A 275 8.82 25.61 18.11
CA GLU A 275 7.84 25.72 17.02
C GLU A 275 6.59 24.87 17.27
N ASN A 276 6.75 23.75 17.97
CA ASN A 276 5.68 22.78 18.24
C ASN A 276 5.21 22.79 19.70
N ALA A 277 5.50 23.83 20.48
CA ALA A 277 5.21 23.88 21.92
C ALA A 277 3.74 23.59 22.26
N ALA A 278 2.80 24.13 21.48
CA ALA A 278 1.37 23.90 21.67
C ALA A 278 0.96 22.43 21.45
N ALA A 279 1.58 21.76 20.46
CA ALA A 279 1.33 20.35 20.17
C ALA A 279 1.97 19.44 21.22
N ILE A 280 3.19 19.75 21.65
CA ILE A 280 3.89 19.04 22.72
C ILE A 280 3.16 19.20 24.06
N GLY A 281 2.56 20.36 24.32
CA GLY A 281 1.75 20.64 25.50
C GLY A 281 0.60 19.64 25.73
N GLN A 282 0.11 19.00 24.66
CA GLN A 282 -0.96 17.99 24.68
C GLN A 282 -0.48 16.57 25.00
N LEU A 283 0.84 16.33 25.02
CA LEU A 283 1.41 15.03 25.37
C LEU A 283 1.40 14.80 26.89
N ALA A 284 1.59 13.53 27.30
CA ALA A 284 1.72 13.17 28.70
C ALA A 284 2.87 13.96 29.37
N PRO A 285 2.76 14.33 30.65
CA PRO A 285 3.79 15.13 31.35
C PRO A 285 5.20 14.56 31.24
N HIS A 286 5.33 13.23 31.25
CA HIS A 286 6.61 12.52 31.20
C HIS A 286 7.28 12.69 29.83
N ALA A 287 6.49 12.59 28.75
CA ALA A 287 6.95 12.82 27.39
C ALA A 287 7.42 14.27 27.20
N ARG A 288 6.70 15.24 27.78
CA ARG A 288 7.08 16.66 27.74
C ARG A 288 8.40 16.91 28.46
N LEU A 289 8.60 16.33 29.65
CA LEU A 289 9.84 16.44 30.40
C LEU A 289 11.02 15.88 29.60
N LEU A 290 10.88 14.68 29.03
CA LEU A 290 11.92 14.07 28.20
C LEU A 290 12.28 14.95 27.00
N LEU A 291 11.29 15.48 26.28
CA LEU A 291 11.53 16.38 25.15
C LEU A 291 12.19 17.69 25.59
N GLN A 292 11.71 18.31 26.67
CA GLN A 292 12.31 19.52 27.22
C GLN A 292 13.77 19.30 27.63
N ALA A 293 14.11 18.15 28.23
CA ALA A 293 15.49 17.81 28.53
C ALA A 293 16.35 17.74 27.27
N GLU A 294 15.84 17.21 26.14
CA GLU A 294 16.56 17.25 24.86
C GLU A 294 16.72 18.67 24.30
N ALA A 295 15.72 19.55 24.45
CA ALA A 295 15.85 20.96 24.07
C ALA A 295 16.96 21.64 24.88
N GLU A 296 16.99 21.44 26.20
CA GLU A 296 18.02 21.99 27.09
C GLU A 296 19.41 21.48 26.73
N LEU A 297 19.55 20.19 26.42
CA LEU A 297 20.82 19.63 25.94
C LEU A 297 21.27 20.30 24.63
N GLY A 298 20.35 20.55 23.69
CA GLY A 298 20.62 21.28 22.46
C GLY A 298 21.05 22.74 22.67
N ARG A 299 20.63 23.36 23.78
CA ARG A 299 21.05 24.73 24.18
C ARG A 299 22.34 24.76 25.01
N ASN A 300 23.05 23.64 25.14
CA ASN A 300 24.19 23.45 26.05
C ASN A 300 23.84 23.54 27.56
N GLY A 301 22.55 23.44 27.92
CA GLY A 301 22.04 23.41 29.29
C GLY A 301 22.14 22.04 29.96
N ARG A 302 23.32 21.39 29.91
CA ARG A 302 23.50 20.00 30.34
C ARG A 302 23.10 19.75 31.80
N GLU A 303 23.49 20.62 32.72
CA GLU A 303 23.16 20.47 34.14
C GLU A 303 21.67 20.60 34.41
N THR A 304 20.99 21.53 33.73
CA THR A 304 19.53 21.69 33.79
C THR A 304 18.83 20.43 33.30
N ALA A 305 19.28 19.87 32.17
CA ALA A 305 18.73 18.65 31.62
C ALA A 305 18.96 17.44 32.55
N LEU A 306 20.16 17.29 33.13
CA LEU A 306 20.45 16.24 34.10
C LEU A 306 19.61 16.39 35.37
N ALA A 307 19.45 17.60 35.89
CA ALA A 307 18.60 17.87 37.05
C ALA A 307 17.15 17.47 36.78
N ALA A 308 16.61 17.79 35.60
CA ALA A 308 15.26 17.38 35.21
C ALA A 308 15.15 15.85 35.03
N LEU A 309 16.11 15.22 34.35
CA LEU A 309 16.12 13.78 34.10
C LEU A 309 16.31 12.94 35.37
N ARG A 310 16.92 13.47 36.43
CA ARG A 310 17.07 12.77 37.72
C ARG A 310 15.78 12.72 38.55
N GLN A 311 14.77 13.53 38.21
CA GLN A 311 13.51 13.54 38.93
C GLN A 311 12.67 12.33 38.54
N PRO A 312 12.17 11.53 39.50
CA PRO A 312 11.24 10.46 39.18
C PRO A 312 9.94 11.04 38.60
N PHE A 313 9.33 10.32 37.67
CA PHE A 313 8.05 10.68 37.12
C PHE A 313 6.94 10.47 38.15
N GLU A 314 5.99 11.41 38.16
CA GLU A 314 4.78 11.31 38.97
C GLU A 314 3.59 10.86 38.09
N GLY A 315 2.73 9.99 38.64
CA GLY A 315 1.48 9.59 37.99
C GLY A 315 1.53 8.21 37.32
N PRO A 316 0.66 7.93 36.33
CA PRO A 316 0.62 6.62 35.68
C PRO A 316 1.90 6.37 34.88
N LEU A 317 2.74 5.49 35.43
CA LEU A 317 4.05 5.18 34.86
C LEU A 317 3.91 4.37 33.57
N ASN A 318 4.65 4.79 32.55
CA ASN A 318 4.83 4.02 31.32
C ASN A 318 6.25 3.47 31.26
N VAL A 319 6.38 2.14 31.08
CA VAL A 319 7.65 1.42 31.04
C VAL A 319 8.62 2.01 30.01
N THR A 320 8.13 2.37 28.83
CA THR A 320 8.97 2.95 27.77
C THR A 320 9.54 4.31 28.18
N TYR A 321 8.77 5.18 28.85
CA TYR A 321 9.30 6.47 29.32
C TYR A 321 10.36 6.30 30.40
N MET A 322 10.14 5.37 31.33
CA MET A 322 11.12 5.05 32.38
C MET A 322 12.43 4.53 31.77
N GLN A 323 12.35 3.62 30.80
CA GLN A 323 13.50 3.11 30.07
C GLN A 323 14.23 4.21 29.29
N GLU A 324 13.49 5.12 28.64
CA GLU A 324 14.09 6.25 27.93
C GLU A 324 14.77 7.25 28.87
N GLN A 325 14.21 7.49 30.05
CA GLN A 325 14.81 8.36 31.07
C GLN A 325 16.12 7.78 31.61
N VAL A 326 16.09 6.52 32.07
CA VAL A 326 17.26 5.80 32.59
C VAL A 326 18.33 5.69 31.50
N GLY A 327 17.95 5.24 30.31
CA GLY A 327 18.85 5.13 29.17
C GLY A 327 19.47 6.47 28.77
N ARG A 328 18.74 7.58 28.89
CA ARG A 328 19.28 8.91 28.58
C ARG A 328 20.30 9.39 29.61
N LEU A 329 20.07 9.16 30.91
CA LEU A 329 21.06 9.44 31.94
C LEU A 329 22.37 8.67 31.71
N LEU A 330 22.26 7.40 31.32
CA LEU A 330 23.42 6.57 30.96
C LEU A 330 24.20 7.12 29.76
N GLN A 331 23.51 7.53 28.70
CA GLN A 331 24.15 8.16 27.54
C GLN A 331 24.82 9.49 27.88
N LEU A 332 24.29 10.21 28.86
CA LEU A 332 24.90 11.42 29.37
C LEU A 332 26.03 11.15 30.35
N GLY A 333 26.31 9.89 30.73
CA GLY A 333 27.38 9.56 31.68
C GLY A 333 27.02 9.82 33.14
N ASP A 334 25.74 9.72 33.51
CA ASP A 334 25.26 9.82 34.90
C ASP A 334 24.73 8.46 35.41
N PRO A 335 25.59 7.44 35.59
CA PRO A 335 25.16 6.10 36.00
C PRO A 335 24.56 6.09 37.41
N GLU A 336 25.02 6.95 38.32
CA GLU A 336 24.45 7.06 39.68
C GLU A 336 23.01 7.56 39.65
N GLY A 337 22.71 8.56 38.81
CA GLY A 337 21.34 9.03 38.59
C GLY A 337 20.45 7.95 38.01
N ALA A 338 20.95 7.23 37.00
CA ALA A 338 20.26 6.10 36.38
C ALA A 338 19.96 4.98 37.39
N GLU A 339 20.91 4.64 38.25
CA GLU A 339 20.75 3.62 39.28
C GLU A 339 19.73 4.03 40.35
N ARG A 340 19.76 5.29 40.82
CA ARG A 340 18.74 5.82 41.75
C ARG A 340 17.34 5.70 41.17
N LEU A 341 17.16 6.08 39.90
CA LEU A 341 15.87 5.94 39.23
C LEU A 341 15.47 4.48 39.04
N LEU A 342 16.42 3.58 38.73
CA LEU A 342 16.13 2.16 38.60
C LEU A 342 15.66 1.56 39.93
N ARG A 343 16.28 1.92 41.06
CA ARG A 343 15.81 1.50 42.40
C ARG A 343 14.40 2.02 42.69
N TYR A 344 14.09 3.24 42.25
CA TYR A 344 12.75 3.82 42.39
C TYR A 344 11.71 3.11 41.51
N TYR A 345 12.02 2.90 40.22
CA TYR A 345 11.12 2.30 39.22
C TYR A 345 11.10 0.78 39.21
N GLY A 346 12.01 0.09 39.90
CA GLY A 346 12.26 -1.34 39.70
C GLY A 346 11.01 -2.22 39.82
N HIS A 347 10.10 -1.87 40.73
CA HIS A 347 8.83 -2.55 40.90
C HIS A 347 7.85 -2.36 39.72
N ALA A 348 7.93 -1.23 39.01
CA ALA A 348 7.05 -0.87 37.90
C ALA A 348 7.59 -1.30 36.53
N LEU A 349 8.91 -1.44 36.37
CA LEU A 349 9.55 -1.87 35.11
C LEU A 349 9.31 -3.35 34.80
N GLY A 350 9.14 -4.19 35.82
CA GLY A 350 9.16 -5.65 35.68
C GLY A 350 10.59 -6.20 35.80
N ASN A 351 10.70 -7.48 36.14
CA ASN A 351 12.00 -8.09 36.50
C ASN A 351 13.01 -8.08 35.34
N PHE A 352 12.56 -8.41 34.13
CA PHE A 352 13.44 -8.48 32.97
C PHE A 352 13.96 -7.09 32.60
N GLU A 353 13.06 -6.10 32.50
CA GLU A 353 13.39 -4.73 32.15
C GLU A 353 14.28 -4.07 33.20
N ALA A 354 14.02 -4.33 34.49
CA ALA A 354 14.87 -3.81 35.56
C ALA A 354 16.29 -4.40 35.47
N GLN A 355 16.44 -5.71 35.27
CA GLN A 355 17.75 -6.35 35.07
C GLN A 355 18.43 -5.87 33.79
N ALA A 356 17.67 -5.64 32.71
CA ALA A 356 18.22 -5.11 31.46
C ALA A 356 18.76 -3.68 31.64
N GLN A 357 18.07 -2.83 32.41
CA GLN A 357 18.59 -1.51 32.77
C GLN A 357 19.81 -1.62 33.69
N GLN A 358 19.81 -2.55 34.66
CA GLN A 358 20.97 -2.79 35.53
C GLN A 358 22.20 -3.20 34.71
N TYR A 359 22.05 -4.10 33.74
CA TYR A 359 23.13 -4.49 32.83
C TYR A 359 23.75 -3.28 32.14
N LEU A 360 22.92 -2.37 31.63
CA LEU A 360 23.39 -1.16 30.97
C LEU A 360 24.13 -0.22 31.94
N ILE A 361 23.66 -0.10 33.18
CA ILE A 361 24.35 0.65 34.25
C ILE A 361 25.73 0.06 34.51
N ASP A 362 25.80 -1.25 34.77
CA ASP A 362 27.05 -1.98 35.06
C ASP A 362 28.07 -1.79 33.91
N CYS A 363 27.62 -1.89 32.66
CA CYS A 363 28.46 -1.65 31.49
C CYS A 363 29.01 -0.22 31.43
N VAL A 364 28.20 0.81 31.71
CA VAL A 364 28.65 2.22 31.70
C VAL A 364 29.62 2.52 32.84
N GLN A 365 29.42 1.89 34.00
CA GLN A 365 30.32 2.01 35.15
C GLN A 365 31.65 1.29 34.92
N GLY A 366 31.75 0.43 33.90
CA GLY A 366 32.94 -0.36 33.61
C GLY A 366 33.10 -1.60 34.50
N ASP A 367 32.05 -1.98 35.24
CA ASP A 367 32.04 -3.21 36.03
C ASP A 367 31.67 -4.41 35.16
N GLY A 368 32.66 -4.90 34.42
CA GLY A 368 32.49 -6.03 33.50
C GLY A 368 32.04 -7.32 34.21
N TRP A 369 32.37 -7.51 35.49
CA TRP A 369 31.96 -8.70 36.24
C TRP A 369 30.46 -8.64 36.56
N SER A 370 29.99 -7.52 37.13
CA SER A 370 28.57 -7.32 37.44
C SER A 370 27.73 -7.35 36.17
N ALA A 371 28.18 -6.68 35.10
CA ALA A 371 27.49 -6.71 33.81
C ALA A 371 27.30 -8.14 33.29
N ARG A 372 28.35 -8.96 33.28
CA ARG A 372 28.25 -10.37 32.86
C ARG A 372 27.32 -11.16 33.76
N ALA A 373 27.41 -11.01 35.08
CA ALA A 373 26.54 -11.68 36.03
C ALA A 373 25.05 -11.32 35.79
N THR A 374 24.76 -10.03 35.59
CA THR A 374 23.42 -9.54 35.26
C THR A 374 22.92 -10.10 33.93
N PHE A 375 23.77 -10.12 32.88
CA PHE A 375 23.41 -10.69 31.58
C PHE A 375 23.13 -12.20 31.64
N HIS A 376 23.95 -12.96 32.39
CA HIS A 376 23.66 -14.37 32.65
C HIS A 376 22.33 -14.55 33.40
N GLY A 377 22.00 -13.64 34.32
CA GLY A 377 20.70 -13.56 34.98
C GLY A 377 19.55 -13.42 33.97
N LEU A 378 19.67 -12.48 33.03
CA LEU A 378 18.70 -12.30 31.94
C LEU A 378 18.57 -13.55 31.07
N MET A 379 19.68 -14.21 30.75
CA MET A 379 19.67 -15.44 29.97
C MET A 379 19.02 -16.62 30.69
N ARG A 380 18.84 -16.59 32.02
CA ARG A 380 18.11 -17.66 32.74
C ARG A 380 16.62 -17.69 32.43
N ALA A 381 16.07 -16.57 31.98
CA ALA A 381 14.69 -16.51 31.52
C ALA A 381 14.44 -17.49 30.36
N GLU A 382 13.17 -17.85 30.16
CA GLU A 382 12.78 -18.66 29.03
C GLU A 382 13.04 -17.89 27.73
N LEU A 383 13.92 -18.41 26.86
CA LEU A 383 14.25 -17.73 25.61
C LEU A 383 13.12 -17.88 24.60
N GLU A 384 12.43 -16.77 24.35
CA GLU A 384 11.48 -16.59 23.25
C GLU A 384 12.06 -15.61 22.22
N PRO A 385 11.55 -15.57 20.97
CA PRO A 385 12.07 -14.66 19.94
C PRO A 385 12.16 -13.20 20.41
N GLY A 386 11.14 -12.69 21.12
CA GLY A 386 11.14 -11.33 21.64
C GLY A 386 12.17 -11.09 22.77
N ILE A 387 12.49 -12.11 23.57
CA ILE A 387 13.56 -12.01 24.58
C ILE A 387 14.93 -12.03 23.91
N VAL A 388 15.12 -12.87 22.89
CA VAL A 388 16.35 -12.90 22.09
C VAL A 388 16.58 -11.54 21.43
N GLU A 389 15.55 -10.93 20.84
CA GLU A 389 15.62 -9.58 20.26
C GLU A 389 16.08 -8.51 21.26
N ARG A 390 15.55 -8.57 22.50
CA ARG A 390 15.95 -7.67 23.57
C ARG A 390 17.40 -7.89 24.00
N LEU A 391 17.85 -9.14 24.12
CA LEU A 391 19.23 -9.47 24.45
C LEU A 391 20.20 -9.04 23.33
N GLN A 392 19.84 -9.24 22.07
CA GLN A 392 20.59 -8.71 20.91
C GLN A 392 20.72 -7.20 21.01
N THR A 393 19.63 -6.50 21.35
CA THR A 393 19.65 -5.05 21.52
C THR A 393 20.62 -4.59 22.61
N LEU A 394 20.75 -5.34 23.71
CA LEU A 394 21.76 -5.07 24.75
C LEU A 394 23.19 -5.28 24.24
N LEU A 395 23.45 -6.38 23.52
CA LEU A 395 24.76 -6.68 22.92
C LEU A 395 25.13 -5.69 21.80
N LEU A 396 24.15 -5.20 21.03
CA LEU A 396 24.39 -4.15 20.05
C LEU A 396 24.84 -2.85 20.72
N ARG A 397 24.30 -2.52 21.91
CA ARG A 397 24.73 -1.34 22.70
C ARG A 397 26.12 -1.53 23.27
N TYR A 398 26.34 -2.65 23.97
CA TYR A 398 27.59 -3.01 24.63
C TYR A 398 28.06 -4.37 24.10
N PRO A 399 28.89 -4.37 23.03
CA PRO A 399 29.30 -5.61 22.38
C PRO A 399 30.22 -6.43 23.29
N ASP A 400 29.87 -7.69 23.49
CA ASP A 400 30.69 -8.68 24.18
C ASP A 400 30.60 -10.00 23.39
N ARG A 401 31.75 -10.42 22.83
CA ARG A 401 31.87 -11.62 22.00
C ARG A 401 31.48 -12.88 22.77
N GLU A 402 31.89 -13.02 24.03
CA GLU A 402 31.64 -14.21 24.84
C GLU A 402 30.14 -14.34 25.15
N LEU A 403 29.49 -13.24 25.53
CA LEU A 403 28.06 -13.22 25.79
C LEU A 403 27.23 -13.51 24.53
N TYR A 404 27.66 -12.99 23.37
CA TYR A 404 27.04 -13.32 22.08
C TYR A 404 27.09 -14.83 21.77
N LEU A 405 28.28 -15.44 21.89
CA LEU A 405 28.45 -16.87 21.60
C LEU A 405 27.61 -17.76 22.52
N GLN A 406 27.49 -17.38 23.80
CA GLN A 406 26.62 -18.09 24.74
C GLN A 406 25.13 -17.95 24.40
N LEU A 407 24.68 -16.74 24.04
CA LEU A 407 23.32 -16.51 23.57
C LEU A 407 23.04 -17.36 22.31
N GLN A 408 23.93 -17.30 21.32
CA GLN A 408 23.84 -18.10 20.09
C GLN A 408 23.74 -19.59 20.41
N GLN A 409 24.63 -20.12 21.24
CA GLN A 409 24.64 -21.53 21.62
C GLN A 409 23.31 -21.95 22.27
N ARG A 410 22.78 -21.12 23.18
CA ARG A 410 21.51 -21.40 23.86
C ARG A 410 20.31 -21.37 22.90
N VAL A 411 20.32 -20.47 21.92
CA VAL A 411 19.29 -20.41 20.87
C VAL A 411 19.35 -21.66 19.98
N LEU A 412 20.56 -22.09 19.57
CA LEU A 412 20.76 -23.28 18.73
C LEU A 412 20.41 -24.58 19.45
N GLN A 413 20.64 -24.66 20.77
CA GLN A 413 20.30 -25.83 21.59
C GLN A 413 18.79 -25.98 21.80
N ARG A 414 18.00 -24.91 21.65
CA ARG A 414 16.55 -24.95 21.87
C ARG A 414 15.82 -25.36 20.58
N PRO A 415 15.13 -26.53 20.55
CA PRO A 415 14.45 -27.00 19.35
C PRO A 415 13.43 -25.98 18.82
N GLY A 416 13.52 -25.65 17.53
CA GLY A 416 12.57 -24.76 16.85
C GLY A 416 12.74 -23.26 17.13
N LEU A 417 13.58 -22.85 18.09
CA LEU A 417 13.78 -21.43 18.39
C LEU A 417 14.64 -20.75 17.32
N ALA A 418 15.70 -21.43 16.85
CA ALA A 418 16.59 -20.90 15.82
C ALA A 418 15.86 -20.54 14.51
N GLN A 419 14.73 -21.17 14.19
CA GLN A 419 13.92 -20.85 13.00
C GLN A 419 12.94 -19.69 13.23
N LYS A 420 12.72 -19.28 14.49
CA LYS A 420 11.76 -18.24 14.87
C LYS A 420 12.41 -16.91 15.21
N VAL A 421 13.71 -16.91 15.51
CA VAL A 421 14.47 -15.67 15.75
C VAL A 421 14.73 -14.93 14.45
N ASP A 422 14.91 -13.62 14.54
CA ASP A 422 15.30 -12.78 13.41
C ASP A 422 16.77 -13.05 13.04
N GLY A 423 16.96 -13.72 11.91
CA GLY A 423 18.28 -14.11 11.38
C GLY A 423 19.16 -12.89 11.09
N PRO A 424 18.67 -11.86 10.37
CA PRO A 424 19.42 -10.63 10.12
C PRO A 424 19.92 -9.96 11.40
N ALA A 425 19.07 -9.84 12.43
CA ALA A 425 19.45 -9.24 13.70
C ALA A 425 20.51 -10.07 14.44
N MET A 426 20.41 -11.40 14.44
CA MET A 426 21.44 -12.28 15.02
C MET A 426 22.78 -12.14 14.30
N TRP A 427 22.74 -12.01 12.96
CA TRP A 427 23.93 -11.85 12.14
C TRP A 427 24.60 -10.48 12.37
N VAL A 428 23.85 -9.38 12.33
CA VAL A 428 24.42 -8.04 12.60
C VAL A 428 24.96 -7.94 14.02
N THR A 429 24.29 -8.53 15.01
CA THR A 429 24.81 -8.58 16.38
C THR A 429 26.16 -9.31 16.44
N ALA A 430 26.32 -10.39 15.66
CA ALA A 430 27.59 -11.10 15.53
C ALA A 430 28.70 -10.20 14.98
N LEU A 431 28.43 -9.46 13.91
CA LEU A 431 29.39 -8.54 13.30
C LEU A 431 29.82 -7.44 14.28
N VAL A 432 28.88 -6.92 15.07
CA VAL A 432 29.15 -5.87 16.06
C VAL A 432 29.93 -6.41 17.27
N CYS A 433 29.80 -7.70 17.59
CA CYS A 433 30.52 -8.37 18.68
C CYS A 433 31.80 -9.09 18.21
N ASP A 434 32.34 -8.77 17.03
CA ASP A 434 33.54 -9.41 16.45
C ASP A 434 33.45 -10.94 16.35
N ALA A 435 32.24 -11.46 16.08
CA ALA A 435 31.91 -12.88 15.92
C ALA A 435 31.38 -13.18 14.51
N ALA A 436 31.98 -12.56 13.49
CA ALA A 436 31.47 -12.61 12.12
C ALA A 436 31.44 -14.03 11.52
N GLU A 437 32.38 -14.90 11.89
CA GLU A 437 32.43 -16.29 11.41
C GLU A 437 31.30 -17.12 12.00
N GLU A 438 31.11 -17.03 13.32
CA GLU A 438 30.05 -17.72 14.05
C GLU A 438 28.67 -17.18 13.64
N GLY A 439 28.58 -15.89 13.31
CA GLY A 439 27.39 -15.24 12.79
C GLY A 439 26.91 -15.76 11.44
N ARG A 440 27.79 -16.37 10.62
CA ARG A 440 27.42 -16.86 9.26
C ARG A 440 26.32 -17.91 9.29
N VAL A 441 26.17 -18.65 10.40
CA VAL A 441 25.10 -19.65 10.53
C VAL A 441 23.70 -19.03 10.33
N TRP A 442 23.53 -17.76 10.72
CA TRP A 442 22.26 -17.03 10.59
C TRP A 442 21.94 -16.60 9.15
N GLN A 443 22.87 -16.74 8.21
CA GLN A 443 22.58 -16.59 6.77
C GLN A 443 21.72 -17.74 6.24
N ASN A 444 21.65 -18.86 6.95
CA ASN A 444 20.88 -20.05 6.55
C ASN A 444 19.82 -20.45 7.61
N LEU A 445 19.77 -19.74 8.74
CA LEU A 445 18.85 -19.97 9.85
C LEU A 445 18.06 -18.70 10.17
N GLY A 446 17.02 -18.82 11.00
CA GLY A 446 16.16 -17.72 11.37
C GLY A 446 15.07 -17.42 10.36
N VAL A 447 14.18 -16.51 10.74
CA VAL A 447 13.18 -15.95 9.83
C VAL A 447 13.92 -15.04 8.85
N GLN A 448 13.85 -15.37 7.56
CA GLN A 448 14.33 -14.53 6.48
C GLN A 448 13.13 -13.99 5.71
N HIS A 449 13.05 -12.67 5.60
CA HIS A 449 11.96 -12.00 4.89
C HIS A 449 12.20 -11.90 3.38
N PHE A 450 13.45 -12.09 2.92
CA PHE A 450 13.85 -12.08 1.52
C PHE A 450 14.84 -13.22 1.25
N GLY A 451 14.67 -13.94 0.13
CA GLY A 451 15.44 -15.13 -0.22
C GLY A 451 16.87 -14.89 -0.73
N ASP A 452 17.45 -13.72 -0.43
CA ASP A 452 18.79 -13.34 -0.87
C ASP A 452 19.83 -13.56 0.24
N HIS A 453 21.06 -13.84 -0.19
CA HIS A 453 22.21 -13.98 0.70
C HIS A 453 22.54 -12.61 1.31
N TYR A 454 22.85 -12.56 2.60
CA TYR A 454 23.26 -11.31 3.26
C TYR A 454 24.49 -10.71 2.56
N PRO A 455 24.65 -9.37 2.56
CA PRO A 455 25.84 -8.73 2.02
C PRO A 455 27.13 -9.36 2.59
N PRO A 456 28.19 -9.56 1.78
CA PRO A 456 29.42 -10.20 2.22
C PRO A 456 30.28 -9.24 3.05
N VAL A 457 29.78 -8.83 4.21
CA VAL A 457 30.44 -7.88 5.12
C VAL A 457 30.95 -8.59 6.38
N THR A 458 32.11 -8.17 6.85
CA THR A 458 32.77 -8.71 8.05
C THR A 458 32.76 -7.76 9.23
N HIS A 459 32.41 -6.49 9.01
CA HIS A 459 32.29 -5.45 10.03
C HIS A 459 31.19 -4.48 9.65
N VAL A 460 30.66 -3.75 10.64
CA VAL A 460 29.63 -2.73 10.47
C VAL A 460 30.27 -1.35 10.66
N ASP A 461 30.14 -0.48 9.66
CA ASP A 461 30.62 0.90 9.71
C ASP A 461 29.53 1.84 10.22
N PHE A 462 29.72 2.37 11.44
CA PHE A 462 28.86 3.36 12.08
C PHE A 462 29.23 4.81 11.75
N THR A 463 30.32 5.05 11.03
CA THR A 463 30.82 6.39 10.71
C THR A 463 30.28 6.91 9.38
N ARG A 464 29.95 6.02 8.44
CA ARG A 464 29.49 6.39 7.10
C ARG A 464 28.00 6.16 6.93
N ARG A 465 27.30 7.15 6.36
CA ARG A 465 25.84 7.15 6.13
C ARG A 465 25.45 6.85 4.68
N ARG A 466 26.26 6.03 4.02
CA ARG A 466 26.15 5.83 2.58
C ARG A 466 25.33 4.59 2.27
N ILE A 467 24.19 4.79 1.60
CA ILE A 467 23.30 3.70 1.20
C ILE A 467 23.94 2.79 0.14
N ASP A 468 24.98 3.26 -0.55
CA ASP A 468 25.73 2.54 -1.58
C ASP A 468 26.92 1.74 -1.03
N GLU A 469 27.27 1.88 0.25
CA GLU A 469 28.38 1.15 0.87
C GLU A 469 27.88 -0.07 1.65
N PRO A 470 28.20 -1.32 1.23
CA PRO A 470 27.60 -2.54 1.80
C PRO A 470 27.76 -2.70 3.32
N ASN A 471 28.87 -2.19 3.88
CA ASN A 471 29.18 -2.26 5.31
C ASN A 471 28.58 -1.10 6.12
N SER A 472 27.97 -0.10 5.49
CA SER A 472 27.29 1.00 6.21
C SER A 472 26.05 0.47 6.92
N VAL A 473 25.85 0.90 8.17
CA VAL A 473 24.60 0.66 8.92
C VAL A 473 23.36 1.07 8.13
N ILE A 474 23.43 2.19 7.41
CA ILE A 474 22.29 2.69 6.61
C ILE A 474 22.00 1.74 5.47
N HIS A 475 23.01 1.24 4.76
CA HIS A 475 22.82 0.22 3.73
C HIS A 475 22.17 -1.03 4.32
N LEU A 476 22.71 -1.55 5.43
CA LEU A 476 22.17 -2.76 6.05
C LEU A 476 20.71 -2.61 6.46
N ILE A 477 20.31 -1.47 7.06
CA ILE A 477 18.91 -1.19 7.44
C ILE A 477 17.98 -1.15 6.22
N ASN A 478 18.48 -0.73 5.05
CA ASN A 478 17.69 -0.65 3.83
C ASN A 478 17.59 -1.99 3.08
N VAL A 479 18.60 -2.84 3.19
CA VAL A 479 18.65 -4.13 2.48
C VAL A 479 18.13 -5.29 3.32
N LEU A 480 18.20 -5.19 4.64
CA LEU A 480 17.75 -6.21 5.57
C LEU A 480 16.55 -5.74 6.38
N THR A 481 15.65 -6.66 6.67
CA THR A 481 14.55 -6.39 7.61
C THR A 481 15.05 -6.62 9.02
N PHE A 482 14.88 -5.63 9.89
CA PHE A 482 15.22 -5.73 11.30
C PHE A 482 14.02 -5.41 12.18
N PRO A 483 13.99 -5.95 13.40
CA PRO A 483 13.09 -5.46 14.43
C PRO A 483 13.39 -4.00 14.76
N ARG A 484 12.35 -3.24 15.13
CA ARG A 484 12.45 -1.79 15.31
C ARG A 484 13.47 -1.39 16.39
N GLU A 485 13.58 -2.18 17.45
CA GLU A 485 14.54 -1.96 18.54
C GLU A 485 16.00 -2.07 18.09
N VAL A 486 16.26 -3.03 17.19
CA VAL A 486 17.55 -3.22 16.56
C VAL A 486 17.88 -2.02 15.67
N ILE A 487 16.93 -1.55 14.85
CA ILE A 487 17.12 -0.36 14.00
C ILE A 487 17.44 0.87 14.87
N TYR A 488 16.66 1.12 15.93
CA TYR A 488 16.90 2.24 16.83
C TYR A 488 18.28 2.18 17.49
N THR A 489 18.73 0.99 17.86
CA THR A 489 20.03 0.80 18.52
C THR A 489 21.18 0.97 17.53
N LEU A 490 21.05 0.44 16.32
CA LEU A 490 22.02 0.63 15.25
C LEU A 490 22.14 2.12 14.87
N LEU A 491 21.01 2.79 14.66
CA LEU A 491 20.99 4.21 14.35
C LEU A 491 21.53 5.06 15.51
N ALA A 492 21.26 4.71 16.77
CA ALA A 492 21.81 5.44 17.91
C ALA A 492 23.35 5.42 17.96
N LYS A 493 23.99 4.41 17.35
CA LYS A 493 25.46 4.32 17.24
C LYS A 493 26.03 5.07 16.05
N VAL A 494 25.23 5.36 15.02
CA VAL A 494 25.69 6.12 13.86
C VAL A 494 25.99 7.55 14.29
N GLN A 495 27.24 7.98 14.14
CA GLN A 495 27.64 9.34 14.53
C GLN A 495 26.76 10.38 13.82
N PRO A 496 26.38 11.49 14.48
CA PRO A 496 25.84 12.66 13.80
C PRO A 496 26.76 12.99 12.63
N GLU A 497 26.21 13.20 11.44
CA GLU A 497 27.02 13.77 10.37
C GLU A 497 27.36 15.16 10.84
N ALA A 498 28.57 15.34 11.39
CA ALA A 498 29.05 16.65 11.76
C ALA A 498 28.85 17.51 10.52
N VAL A 499 27.93 18.48 10.59
CA VAL A 499 27.59 19.35 9.46
C VAL A 499 28.92 19.88 8.96
N ARG A 500 29.43 19.28 7.88
CA ARG A 500 30.61 19.78 7.20
C ARG A 500 30.09 21.02 6.53
N LEU A 501 30.14 22.13 7.26
CA LEU A 501 29.99 23.46 6.69
C LEU A 501 30.78 23.44 5.38
N PRO A 502 30.14 23.77 4.24
CA PRO A 502 30.84 23.85 2.96
C PRO A 502 32.18 24.55 3.16
N ALA A 503 33.23 24.11 2.48
CA ALA A 503 34.58 24.67 2.68
C ALA A 503 34.57 26.22 2.62
N ASP A 504 33.63 26.76 1.84
CA ASP A 504 33.27 28.16 1.62
C ASP A 504 32.75 28.84 2.92
N ALA A 505 31.88 28.17 3.68
CA ALA A 505 31.40 28.65 4.98
C ALA A 505 32.50 28.60 6.06
N LYS A 506 33.41 27.62 6.01
CA LYS A 506 34.61 27.61 6.86
C LYS A 506 35.59 28.74 6.51
N ARG A 507 35.71 29.12 5.24
CA ARG A 507 36.47 30.30 4.80
C ARG A 507 35.82 31.61 5.26
N ALA A 508 34.50 31.73 5.15
CA ALA A 508 33.75 32.91 5.59
C ALA A 508 33.82 33.12 7.11
N LEU A 509 33.81 32.05 7.90
CA LEU A 509 34.04 32.11 9.35
C LEU A 509 35.47 32.54 9.69
N ARG A 510 36.49 31.96 9.02
CA ARG A 510 37.89 32.35 9.23
C ARG A 510 38.21 33.79 8.79
N GLN A 511 37.49 34.33 7.80
CA GLN A 511 37.60 35.73 7.37
C GLN A 511 36.86 36.73 8.28
N ARG A 512 36.00 36.26 9.17
CA ARG A 512 35.33 37.09 10.19
C ARG A 512 36.07 37.11 11.52
N GLU A 513 36.95 36.13 11.75
CA GLU A 513 37.73 35.96 12.98
C GLU A 513 39.17 36.50 12.89
N GLY A 514 39.60 36.98 11.72
CA GLY A 514 40.86 37.71 11.51
C GLY A 514 40.59 39.03 10.83
#